data_AF-N9QLB0-F1
#
_entry.id   AF-N9QLB0-F1
#
_cell.length_a   1.000
_cell.length_b   1.000
_cell.length_c   1.000
_cell.angle_alpha   90.00
_cell.angle_beta   90.00
_cell.angle_gamma   90.00
#
_symmetry.space_group_name_H-M   'P 1'
#
loop_
_entity.id
_entity.type
_entity.pdbx_description
1 polymer ?
#
loop_
_entity_poly.entity_id
_entity_poly.type
_entity_poly.pdbx_seq_one_letter_code
_entity_poly.pdbx_strand_id
1 'polypeptide(L)'
;MNLVTRASLSQELLKKLAVPFSSLEEQKQIADFLSAKERVFDKLVNDCIKQIELLKERRTALISSAVTGKINVSNWQHPNEAKTELSL
;
A
#
# COMPACT_ATOMS: atom_id res chain seq x y z
N MET A 1 -28.59 -7.34 29.35
CA MET A 1 -27.82 -7.15 28.11
C MET A 1 -26.78 -6.09 28.35
N ASN A 2 -25.51 -6.46 28.58
CA ASN A 2 -24.42 -5.50 28.79
C ASN A 2 -23.86 -5.08 27.43
N LEU A 3 -24.30 -3.92 26.94
CA LEU A 3 -23.70 -3.22 25.81
C LEU A 3 -22.34 -2.66 26.26
N VAL A 4 -21.25 -3.35 25.91
CA VAL A 4 -19.90 -2.83 26.12
C VAL A 4 -19.47 -1.98 24.93
N THR A 5 -19.33 -0.67 25.14
CA THR A 5 -18.82 0.32 24.16
C THR A 5 -17.31 0.16 23.89
N ARG A 6 -16.61 -0.68 24.66
CA ARG A 6 -15.22 -1.08 24.40
C ARG A 6 -15.09 -2.59 24.53
N ALA A 7 -14.59 -3.24 23.49
CA ALA A 7 -14.13 -4.62 23.60
C ALA A 7 -12.96 -4.66 24.60
N SER A 8 -13.13 -5.39 25.69
CA SER A 8 -12.09 -5.62 26.69
C SER A 8 -11.74 -7.10 26.69
N LEU A 9 -10.46 -7.42 26.42
CA LEU A 9 -9.94 -8.78 26.47
C LEU A 9 -9.56 -9.10 27.92
N SER A 10 -10.51 -9.68 28.68
CA SER A 10 -10.26 -10.03 30.07
C SER A 10 -9.29 -11.21 30.19
N GLN A 11 -8.53 -11.27 31.30
CA GLN A 11 -7.64 -12.39 31.58
C GLN A 11 -8.38 -13.73 31.63
N GLU A 12 -9.62 -13.73 32.11
CA GLU A 12 -10.46 -14.92 32.15
C GLU A 12 -10.79 -15.43 30.74
N LEU A 13 -11.07 -14.52 29.81
CA LEU A 13 -11.34 -14.86 28.41
C LEU A 13 -10.06 -15.36 27.71
N LEU A 14 -8.91 -14.75 27.98
CA LEU A 14 -7.61 -15.23 27.48
C LEU A 14 -7.29 -16.66 27.91
N LYS A 15 -7.51 -17.00 29.19
CA LYS A 15 -7.27 -18.35 29.72
C LYS A 15 -8.16 -19.43 29.09
N LYS A 16 -9.33 -19.03 28.57
CA LYS A 16 -10.31 -19.92 27.94
C LYS A 16 -10.08 -20.08 26.43
N LEU A 17 -9.12 -19.36 25.84
CA LEU A 17 -8.85 -19.43 24.42
C LEU A 17 -8.19 -20.77 24.09
N ALA A 18 -8.82 -21.55 23.21
CA ALA A 18 -8.21 -22.75 22.66
C ALA A 18 -7.11 -22.34 21.66
N VAL A 19 -5.89 -22.83 21.88
CA VAL A 19 -4.74 -22.57 21.01
C VAL A 19 -4.26 -23.91 20.46
N PRO A 20 -3.99 -24.01 19.15
CA PRO A 20 -3.41 -25.23 18.58
C PRO A 20 -2.05 -25.52 19.24
N PHE A 21 -1.90 -26.74 19.75
CA PHE A 21 -0.67 -27.21 20.38
C PHE A 21 0.05 -28.16 19.43
N SER A 22 0.70 -27.61 18.41
CA SER A 22 1.57 -28.35 17.49
C SER A 22 2.95 -28.60 18.10
N SER A 23 3.74 -29.49 17.49
CA SER A 23 5.12 -29.73 17.94
C SER A 23 5.98 -28.47 17.82
N LEU A 24 6.99 -28.33 18.68
CA LEU A 24 7.90 -27.17 18.63
C LEU A 24 8.57 -27.00 17.26
N GLU A 25 8.86 -28.12 16.59
CA GLU A 25 9.45 -28.14 15.26
C GLU A 25 8.50 -27.55 14.21
N GLU A 26 7.23 -27.99 14.22
CA GLU A 26 6.20 -27.45 13.32
C GLU A 26 5.94 -25.96 13.57
N GLN A 27 5.90 -25.54 14.85
CA GLN A 27 5.75 -24.12 15.20
C GLN A 27 6.87 -23.26 14.60
N LYS A 28 8.13 -23.74 14.65
CA LYS A 28 9.28 -23.03 14.06
C LYS A 28 9.16 -22.95 12.54
N GLN A 29 8.80 -24.05 11.88
CA GLN A 29 8.64 -24.06 10.43
C GLN A 29 7.55 -23.08 9.96
N ILE A 30 6.42 -23.03 10.67
CA ILE A 30 5.35 -22.07 10.40
C ILE A 30 5.84 -20.64 10.63
N ALA A 31 6.54 -20.38 11.74
CA ALA A 31 7.07 -19.06 12.05
C ALA A 31 8.08 -18.59 10.99
N ASP A 32 9.02 -19.44 10.59
CA ASP A 32 10.02 -19.13 9.56
C ASP A 32 9.38 -18.83 8.21
N PHE A 33 8.36 -19.61 7.84
CA PHE A 33 7.57 -19.38 6.63
C PHE A 33 6.88 -18.01 6.67
N LEU A 34 6.20 -17.70 7.77
CA LEU A 34 5.50 -16.41 7.94
C LEU A 34 6.49 -15.25 7.91
N SER A 35 7.60 -15.33 8.65
CA SER A 35 8.64 -14.30 8.65
C SER A 35 9.25 -14.10 7.26
N ALA A 36 9.42 -15.17 6.46
CA ALA A 36 9.88 -15.05 5.09
C ALA A 36 8.87 -14.31 4.20
N LYS A 37 7.56 -14.57 4.38
CA LYS A 37 6.49 -13.88 3.64
C LYS A 37 6.37 -12.41 4.06
N GLU A 38 6.43 -12.13 5.36
CA GLU A 38 6.43 -10.76 5.89
C GLU A 38 7.55 -9.92 5.28
N ARG A 39 8.79 -10.44 5.23
CA ARG A 39 9.91 -9.74 4.58
C ARG A 39 9.66 -9.40 3.11
N VAL A 40 8.95 -10.26 2.38
CA VAL A 40 8.59 -9.99 0.97
C VAL A 40 7.58 -8.84 0.90
N PHE A 41 6.56 -8.85 1.75
CA PHE A 41 5.57 -7.78 1.80
C PHE A 41 6.18 -6.45 2.23
N ASP A 42 7.03 -6.44 3.25
CA ASP A 42 7.73 -5.23 3.70
C ASP A 42 8.59 -4.63 2.60
N LYS A 43 9.30 -5.47 1.84
CA LYS A 43 10.08 -5.01 0.68
C LYS A 43 9.17 -4.37 -0.37
N LEU A 44 8.06 -5.02 -0.72
CA LEU A 44 7.14 -4.52 -1.72
C LEU A 44 6.50 -3.19 -1.30
N VAL A 45 6.11 -3.07 -0.03
CA VAL A 45 5.58 -1.82 0.53
C VAL A 45 6.62 -0.71 0.43
N ASN A 46 7.86 -0.98 0.83
CA ASN A 46 8.95 0.00 0.74
C ASN A 46 9.24 0.42 -0.69
N ASP A 47 9.24 -0.52 -1.64
CA ASP A 47 9.48 -0.23 -3.05
C ASP A 47 8.33 0.63 -3.63
N CYS A 48 7.08 0.35 -3.25
CA CYS A 48 5.93 1.17 -3.64
C CYS A 48 6.03 2.61 -3.10
N ILE A 49 6.38 2.77 -1.81
CA ILE A 49 6.57 4.08 -1.19
C ILE A 49 7.67 4.86 -1.94
N LYS A 50 8.80 4.22 -2.25
CA LYS A 50 9.89 4.85 -3.02
C LYS A 50 9.43 5.27 -4.41
N GLN A 51 8.65 4.44 -5.10
CA GLN A 51 8.11 4.78 -6.42
C GLN A 51 7.17 5.98 -6.35
N ILE A 52 6.32 6.06 -5.32
CA ILE A 52 5.44 7.21 -5.10
C ILE A 52 6.26 8.49 -4.93
N GLU A 53 7.32 8.46 -4.11
CA GLU A 53 8.19 9.62 -3.91
C GLU A 53 8.91 10.04 -5.20
N LEU A 54 9.45 9.09 -5.97
CA LEU A 54 10.05 9.36 -7.27
C LEU A 54 9.06 9.97 -8.27
N LEU A 55 7.81 9.51 -8.27
CA LEU A 55 6.75 10.08 -9.12
C LEU A 55 6.39 11.50 -8.70
N LYS A 56 6.35 11.79 -7.40
CA LYS A 56 6.14 13.16 -6.88
C LYS A 56 7.30 14.08 -7.28
N GLU A 57 8.54 13.63 -7.10
CA GLU A 57 9.73 14.39 -7.49
C GLU A 57 9.72 14.69 -9.00
N ARG A 58 9.47 13.66 -9.81
CA ARG A 58 9.35 13.79 -11.27
C ARG A 58 8.26 14.79 -11.66
N ARG A 59 7.09 14.73 -11.01
CA ARG A 59 6.00 15.68 -11.27
C ARG A 59 6.45 17.11 -10.97
N THR A 60 7.10 17.35 -9.83
CA THR A 60 7.61 18.67 -9.45
C THR A 60 8.66 19.18 -10.45
N ALA A 61 9.61 18.32 -10.84
CA ALA A 61 10.63 18.65 -11.83
C ALA A 61 10.04 18.97 -13.21
N LEU A 62 9.02 18.22 -13.64
CA LEU A 62 8.30 18.47 -14.89
C LEU A 62 7.56 19.81 -14.86
N ILE A 63 6.85 20.12 -13.78
CA ILE A 63 6.17 21.41 -13.60
C ILE A 63 7.19 22.55 -13.63
N SER A 64 8.28 22.43 -12.86
CA SER A 64 9.35 23.43 -12.83
C SER A 64 9.95 23.65 -14.22
N SER A 65 10.19 22.56 -14.97
CA SER A 65 10.73 22.64 -16.32
C SER A 65 9.76 23.30 -17.31
N ALA A 66 8.46 23.04 -17.18
CA ALA A 66 7.44 23.70 -17.99
C ALA A 66 7.33 25.20 -17.67
N VAL A 67 7.29 25.57 -16.39
CA VAL A 67 7.17 26.98 -15.95
C VAL A 67 8.42 27.79 -16.28
N THR A 68 9.60 27.16 -16.26
CA THR A 68 10.86 27.79 -16.69
C THR A 68 11.06 27.79 -18.21
N GLY A 69 10.08 27.31 -18.98
CA GLY A 69 10.13 27.30 -20.45
C GLY A 69 11.12 26.28 -21.04
N LYS A 70 11.71 25.41 -20.22
CA LYS A 70 12.57 24.31 -20.69
C LYS A 70 11.77 23.25 -21.47
N ILE A 71 10.47 23.15 -21.20
CA ILE A 71 9.52 22.29 -21.93
C ILE A 71 8.43 23.19 -22.51
N ASN A 72 8.21 23.10 -23.83
CA ASN A 72 7.14 23.82 -24.50
C ASN A 72 5.82 23.03 -24.38
N VAL A 73 4.80 23.63 -23.76
CA VAL A 73 3.47 23.05 -23.55
C VAL A 73 2.36 23.79 -24.29
N SER A 74 2.71 24.70 -25.21
CA SER A 74 1.76 25.60 -25.87
C SER A 74 0.75 24.90 -26.77
N ASN A 75 1.08 23.73 -27.32
CA ASN A 75 0.20 22.94 -28.18
C ASN A 75 -0.32 21.67 -27.47
N TRP A 76 -0.37 21.67 -26.14
CA TRP A 76 -0.88 20.52 -25.39
C TRP A 76 -2.40 20.37 -25.59
N GLN A 77 -2.82 19.16 -25.98
CA GLN A 77 -4.24 18.79 -26.08
C GLN A 77 -4.57 17.77 -24.99
N HIS A 78 -5.74 17.92 -24.37
CA HIS A 78 -6.18 16.98 -23.35
C HIS A 78 -6.44 15.60 -24.00
N PRO A 79 -5.84 14.49 -23.50
CA PRO A 79 -5.89 13.18 -24.16
C PRO A 79 -7.29 12.62 -24.44
N ASN A 80 -8.31 13.12 -23.74
CA ASN A 80 -9.70 12.66 -23.87
C ASN A 80 -10.63 13.59 -24.67
N GLU A 81 -10.17 14.72 -25.21
CA GLU A 81 -11.00 15.62 -26.01
C GLU A 81 -11.02 15.26 -27.51
N ALA A 82 -10.05 14.47 -27.98
CA ALA A 82 -9.92 14.10 -29.40
C ALA A 82 -10.94 13.06 -29.93
N LYS A 83 -11.96 12.67 -29.14
CA LYS A 83 -12.94 11.62 -29.53
C LYS A 83 -14.39 12.08 -29.65
N THR A 84 -14.71 13.37 -29.47
CA THR A 84 -16.11 13.84 -29.46
C THR A 84 -16.60 14.34 -30.82
N GLU A 85 -15.74 14.49 -31.84
CA GLU A 85 -16.10 15.18 -33.09
C GLU A 85 -16.28 14.27 -34.33
N LEU A 86 -16.34 12.94 -34.17
CA LEU A 86 -16.63 12.01 -35.28
C LEU A 86 -17.83 11.11 -34.96
N SER A 87 -18.98 11.74 -34.74
CA SER A 87 -20.30 11.10 -34.73
C SER A 87 -21.37 12.10 -35.22
N LEU A 88 -21.29 12.48 -36.50
CA LEU A 88 -22.43 13.01 -37.28
C LEU A 88 -22.45 12.30 -38.63
#